data_AF-A0A7Y1TQN3-F1
#
_entry.id   AF-A0A7Y1TQN3-F1
#
_cell.length_a   1.000
_cell.length_b   1.000
_cell.length_c   1.000
_cell.angle_alpha   90.00
_cell.angle_beta   90.00
_cell.angle_gamma   90.00
#
_symmetry.space_group_name_H-M   'P 1'
#
loop_
_entity.id
_entity.type
_entity.pdbx_description
1 polymer ?
#
loop_
_entity_poly.entity_id
_entity_poly.type
_entity_poly.pdbx_seq_one_letter_code
_entity_poly.pdbx_strand_id
1 'polypeptide(L)'
;MSDLTADQAKAAEFTETRRGFDVAEVRAFQAEAAAALRHLEATVARLETDLEQYRESEEAVRRTYVAAVREKDEMITEARAGAEVEAAAAKQEAGEVVAASHDEAAAILSEALRLANEAADEVAADKAKLVMQYNRVRTATNDLYRRLQAVAGNSLDDLAVLSGLVELEEGAAEDLDEVQIPASLDDVADLTDEADDEVEVEDPDSDLRRKTTRYERQLGGLKQRLRDAKEG
;
A
#
# COMPACT_ATOMS: atom_id res chain seq x y z
N MET A 1 -5.29 82.29 -12.80
CA MET A 1 -6.10 83.21 -13.63
C MET A 1 -7.47 83.26 -12.98
N SER A 2 -8.07 84.43 -12.81
CA SER A 2 -9.43 84.51 -12.25
C SER A 2 -10.39 84.02 -13.34
N ASP A 3 -10.96 82.84 -13.17
CA ASP A 3 -11.92 82.28 -14.13
C ASP A 3 -13.20 83.12 -14.16
N LEU A 4 -13.71 83.36 -15.37
CA LEU A 4 -14.89 84.19 -15.61
C LEU A 4 -16.14 83.40 -15.20
N THR A 5 -16.87 83.86 -14.18
CA THR A 5 -18.12 83.21 -13.74
C THR A 5 -19.31 83.62 -14.60
N ALA A 6 -20.38 82.82 -14.60
CA ALA A 6 -21.61 83.18 -15.31
C ALA A 6 -22.19 84.54 -14.89
N ASP A 7 -22.08 84.90 -13.62
CA ASP A 7 -22.58 86.18 -13.11
C ASP A 7 -21.68 87.35 -13.52
N GLN A 8 -20.36 87.12 -13.63
CA GLN A 8 -19.42 88.10 -14.19
C GLN A 8 -19.65 88.30 -15.70
N ALA A 9 -19.93 87.24 -16.45
CA ALA A 9 -20.26 87.32 -17.87
C ALA A 9 -21.56 88.10 -18.14
N LYS A 10 -22.56 87.93 -17.28
CA LYS A 10 -23.85 88.64 -17.36
C LYS A 10 -23.77 90.10 -16.93
N ALA A 11 -22.92 90.41 -15.95
CA ALA A 11 -22.76 91.75 -15.39
C ALA A 11 -21.75 92.63 -16.15
N ALA A 12 -21.09 92.09 -17.18
CA ALA A 12 -20.08 92.83 -17.94
C ALA A 12 -20.72 94.00 -18.71
N GLU A 13 -20.22 95.22 -18.45
CA GLU A 13 -20.66 96.44 -19.12
C GLU A 13 -19.70 96.82 -20.25
N PHE A 14 -20.25 97.30 -21.37
CA PHE A 14 -19.49 97.75 -22.53
C PHE A 14 -19.80 99.22 -22.84
N THR A 15 -18.78 99.96 -23.28
CA THR A 15 -18.92 101.37 -23.68
C THR A 15 -19.52 101.49 -25.09
N GLU A 16 -20.59 102.26 -25.25
CA GLU A 16 -21.18 102.50 -26.59
C GLU A 16 -20.27 103.40 -27.44
N THR A 17 -20.08 103.02 -28.71
CA THR A 17 -19.29 103.79 -29.69
C THR A 17 -20.09 104.02 -30.96
N ARG A 18 -19.78 105.09 -31.70
CA ARG A 18 -20.55 105.61 -32.86
C ARG A 18 -20.68 104.63 -34.05
N ARG A 19 -19.95 103.51 -34.03
CA ARG A 19 -19.99 102.38 -34.99
C ARG A 19 -19.78 101.03 -34.26
N GLY A 20 -20.42 100.87 -33.10
CA GLY A 20 -20.32 99.65 -32.27
C GLY A 20 -21.24 98.51 -32.71
N PHE A 21 -21.13 97.37 -32.03
CA PHE A 21 -22.07 96.25 -32.15
C PHE A 21 -23.46 96.64 -31.63
N ASP A 22 -24.50 95.97 -32.14
CA ASP A 22 -25.87 96.15 -31.64
C ASP A 22 -25.95 95.70 -30.17
N VAL A 23 -26.36 96.62 -29.30
CA VAL A 23 -26.45 96.39 -27.86
C VAL A 23 -27.44 95.28 -27.52
N ALA A 24 -28.52 95.12 -28.28
CA ALA A 24 -29.49 94.05 -28.07
C ALA A 24 -28.89 92.68 -28.40
N GLU A 25 -28.13 92.58 -29.50
CA GLU A 25 -27.43 91.34 -29.88
C GLU A 25 -26.34 90.98 -28.88
N VAL A 26 -25.53 91.95 -28.44
CA VAL A 26 -24.48 91.72 -27.43
C VAL A 26 -25.09 91.24 -26.12
N ARG A 27 -26.20 91.83 -25.66
CA ARG A 27 -26.88 91.39 -24.43
C ARG A 27 -27.49 89.99 -24.57
N ALA A 28 -28.05 89.67 -25.73
CA ALA A 28 -28.56 88.32 -26.00
C ALA A 28 -27.42 87.29 -25.95
N PHE A 29 -26.28 87.59 -26.58
CA PHE A 29 -25.09 86.75 -26.55
C PHE A 29 -24.52 86.60 -25.14
N GLN A 30 -24.43 87.68 -24.35
CA GLN A 30 -24.00 87.60 -22.94
C GLN A 30 -24.92 86.72 -22.10
N ALA A 31 -26.23 86.77 -22.33
CA ALA A 31 -27.19 85.93 -21.64
C ALA A 31 -27.03 84.45 -22.00
N GLU A 32 -26.79 84.14 -23.27
CA GLU A 32 -26.49 82.78 -23.73
C GLU A 32 -25.16 82.25 -23.17
N ALA A 33 -24.10 83.07 -23.20
CA ALA A 33 -22.81 82.72 -22.63
C ALA A 33 -22.89 82.49 -21.11
N ALA A 34 -23.63 83.33 -20.39
CA ALA A 34 -23.87 83.12 -18.96
C ALA A 34 -24.67 81.84 -18.68
N ALA A 35 -25.66 81.52 -19.51
CA ALA A 35 -26.42 80.27 -19.37
C ALA A 35 -25.54 79.04 -19.62
N ALA A 36 -24.69 79.08 -20.66
CA ALA A 36 -23.73 78.03 -20.96
C ALA A 36 -22.70 77.84 -19.83
N LEU A 37 -22.18 78.93 -19.26
CA LEU A 37 -21.26 78.88 -18.11
C LEU A 37 -21.93 78.22 -16.89
N ARG A 38 -23.17 78.58 -16.56
CA ARG A 38 -23.90 77.92 -15.45
C ARG A 38 -24.11 76.43 -15.68
N HIS A 39 -24.44 76.05 -16.91
CA HIS A 39 -24.58 74.64 -17.26
C HIS A 39 -23.25 73.89 -17.10
N LEU A 40 -22.14 74.51 -17.53
CA LEU A 40 -20.80 73.93 -17.39
C LEU A 40 -20.40 73.80 -15.91
N GLU A 41 -20.57 74.86 -15.12
CA GLU A 41 -20.33 74.88 -13.67
C GLU A 41 -21.13 73.78 -12.96
N ALA A 42 -22.43 73.64 -13.27
CA ALA A 42 -23.27 72.59 -12.71
C ALA A 42 -22.83 71.18 -13.12
N THR A 43 -22.37 71.02 -14.37
CA THR A 43 -21.86 69.74 -14.87
C THR A 43 -20.55 69.36 -14.19
N VAL A 44 -19.62 70.30 -14.01
CA VAL A 44 -18.35 70.08 -13.30
C VAL A 44 -18.62 69.69 -11.85
N ALA A 45 -19.47 70.43 -11.13
CA ALA A 45 -19.82 70.10 -9.74
C ALA A 45 -20.44 68.71 -9.60
N ARG A 46 -21.28 68.31 -10.57
CA ARG A 46 -21.83 66.95 -10.63
C ARG A 46 -20.75 65.90 -10.86
N LEU A 47 -19.86 66.10 -11.83
CA LEU A 47 -18.79 65.16 -12.13
C LEU A 47 -17.79 65.02 -10.98
N GLU A 48 -17.51 66.10 -10.25
CA GLU A 48 -16.69 66.06 -9.04
C GLU A 48 -17.34 65.22 -7.94
N THR A 49 -18.66 65.37 -7.76
CA THR A 49 -19.43 64.56 -6.80
C THR A 49 -19.42 63.08 -7.20
N ASP A 50 -19.65 62.79 -8.48
CA ASP A 50 -19.64 61.42 -8.99
C ASP A 50 -18.25 60.79 -8.84
N LEU A 51 -17.17 61.53 -9.13
CA LEU A 51 -15.79 61.06 -8.96
C LEU A 51 -15.47 60.69 -7.51
N GLU A 52 -15.94 61.48 -6.55
CA GLU A 52 -15.71 61.18 -5.14
C GLU A 52 -16.45 59.90 -4.70
N GLN A 53 -17.70 59.73 -5.13
CA GLN A 53 -18.45 58.50 -4.89
C GLN A 53 -17.76 57.27 -5.50
N TYR A 54 -17.21 57.40 -6.71
CA TYR A 54 -16.46 56.32 -7.34
C TYR A 54 -15.21 55.95 -6.53
N ARG A 55 -14.45 56.94 -6.04
CA ARG A 55 -13.26 56.69 -5.20
C ARG A 55 -13.62 55.96 -3.91
N GLU A 56 -14.66 56.40 -3.22
CA GLU A 56 -15.14 55.73 -2.00
C GLU A 56 -15.55 54.27 -2.28
N SER A 57 -16.24 54.05 -3.40
CA SER A 57 -16.66 52.70 -3.82
C SER A 57 -15.46 51.81 -4.17
N GLU A 58 -14.45 52.35 -4.85
CA GLU A 58 -13.23 51.64 -5.23
C GLU A 58 -12.43 51.25 -3.98
N GLU A 59 -12.29 52.15 -3.00
CA GLU A 59 -11.63 51.86 -1.74
C GLU A 59 -12.38 50.82 -0.90
N ALA A 60 -13.72 50.83 -0.94
CA ALA A 60 -14.53 49.80 -0.30
C ALA A 60 -14.29 48.41 -0.94
N VAL A 61 -14.32 48.34 -2.28
CA VAL A 61 -14.02 47.10 -3.03
C VAL A 61 -12.60 46.61 -2.79
N ARG A 62 -11.62 47.52 -2.76
CA ARG A 62 -10.23 47.17 -2.49
C ARG A 62 -10.06 46.61 -1.08
N ARG A 63 -10.73 47.19 -0.08
CA ARG A 63 -10.70 46.69 1.30
C ARG A 63 -11.31 45.29 1.42
N THR A 64 -12.46 45.04 0.79
CA THR A 64 -13.09 43.72 0.81
C THR A 64 -12.25 42.68 0.06
N TYR A 65 -11.67 43.04 -1.07
CA TYR A 65 -10.77 42.16 -1.81
C TYR A 65 -9.54 41.75 -0.98
N VAL A 66 -8.86 42.71 -0.34
CA VAL A 66 -7.69 42.44 0.51
C VAL A 66 -8.07 41.55 1.70
N ALA A 67 -9.23 41.78 2.32
CA ALA A 67 -9.72 40.93 3.40
C ALA A 67 -9.99 39.50 2.93
N ALA A 68 -10.69 39.33 1.80
CA ALA A 68 -10.98 38.01 1.23
C ALA A 68 -9.72 37.24 0.81
N VAL A 69 -8.70 37.93 0.28
CA VAL A 69 -7.42 37.31 -0.05
C VAL A 69 -6.72 36.81 1.21
N ARG A 70 -6.70 37.60 2.30
CA ARG A 70 -6.11 37.19 3.58
C ARG A 70 -6.83 35.98 4.18
N GLU A 71 -8.15 36.03 4.23
CA GLU A 71 -8.98 34.92 4.73
C GLU A 71 -8.72 33.64 3.93
N LYS A 72 -8.66 33.73 2.59
CA LYS A 72 -8.32 32.59 1.74
C LYS A 72 -6.93 32.04 2.04
N ASP A 73 -5.93 32.91 2.25
CA ASP A 73 -4.56 32.47 2.54
C ASP A 73 -4.44 31.82 3.94
N GLU A 74 -5.20 32.31 4.93
CA GLU A 74 -5.35 31.68 6.25
C GLU A 74 -5.98 30.29 6.12
N MET A 75 -7.09 30.16 5.39
CA MET A 75 -7.75 28.87 5.14
C MET A 75 -6.82 27.87 4.43
N ILE A 76 -6.02 28.30 3.45
CA ILE A 76 -5.04 27.44 2.77
C ILE A 76 -3.98 26.95 3.75
N THR A 77 -3.53 27.80 4.66
CA THR A 77 -2.51 27.46 5.64
C THR A 77 -3.04 26.45 6.66
N GLU A 78 -4.26 26.66 7.17
CA GLU A 78 -4.93 25.73 8.07
C GLU A 78 -5.19 24.37 7.40
N ALA A 79 -5.68 24.37 6.16
CA ALA A 79 -5.92 23.14 5.41
C ALA A 79 -4.63 22.34 5.18
N ARG A 80 -3.51 23.01 4.88
CA ARG A 80 -2.20 22.35 4.75
C ARG A 80 -1.72 21.76 6.05
N ALA A 81 -1.82 22.50 7.17
CA ALA A 81 -1.44 21.99 8.48
C ALA A 81 -2.30 20.76 8.88
N GLY A 82 -3.61 20.81 8.62
CA GLY A 82 -4.50 19.67 8.85
C GLY A 82 -4.11 18.44 8.02
N ALA A 83 -3.87 18.64 6.72
CA ALA A 83 -3.46 17.55 5.83
C ALA A 83 -2.11 16.93 6.21
N GLU A 84 -1.15 17.73 6.69
CA GLU A 84 0.15 17.22 7.18
C GLU A 84 -0.01 16.34 8.43
N VAL A 85 -0.89 16.72 9.36
CA VAL A 85 -1.19 15.92 10.55
C VAL A 85 -1.86 14.60 10.19
N GLU A 86 -2.85 14.64 9.29
CA GLU A 86 -3.54 13.43 8.82
C GLU A 86 -2.58 12.48 8.08
N ALA A 87 -1.73 13.02 7.20
CA ALA A 87 -0.74 12.23 6.49
C ALA A 87 0.30 11.60 7.44
N ALA A 88 0.72 12.33 8.49
CA ALA A 88 1.61 11.80 9.51
C ALA A 88 0.95 10.67 10.33
N ALA A 89 -0.32 10.84 10.73
CA ALA A 89 -1.09 9.83 11.44
C ALA A 89 -1.28 8.56 10.59
N ALA A 90 -1.68 8.71 9.32
CA ALA A 90 -1.85 7.58 8.40
C ALA A 90 -0.52 6.82 8.16
N LYS A 91 0.61 7.53 8.06
CA LYS A 91 1.93 6.90 7.93
C LYS A 91 2.32 6.13 9.20
N GLN A 92 2.01 6.66 10.37
CA GLN A 92 2.26 5.99 11.64
C GLN A 92 1.42 4.72 11.74
N GLU A 93 0.12 4.81 11.49
CA GLU A 93 -0.81 3.66 11.52
C GLU A 93 -0.39 2.57 10.53
N ALA A 94 -0.05 2.95 9.29
CA ALA A 94 0.48 1.99 8.32
C ALA A 94 1.78 1.32 8.79
N GLY A 95 2.65 2.07 9.46
CA GLY A 95 3.88 1.52 10.04
C GLY A 95 3.61 0.54 11.19
N GLU A 96 2.62 0.83 12.04
CA GLU A 96 2.19 -0.06 13.12
C GLU A 96 1.58 -1.37 12.59
N VAL A 97 0.75 -1.30 11.54
CA VAL A 97 0.17 -2.48 10.88
C VAL A 97 1.26 -3.36 10.26
N VAL A 98 2.21 -2.76 9.53
CA VAL A 98 3.33 -3.50 8.93
C VAL A 98 4.24 -4.13 9.99
N ALA A 99 4.49 -3.44 11.11
CA ALA A 99 5.26 -4.01 12.21
C ALA A 99 4.53 -5.21 12.84
N ALA A 100 3.23 -5.08 13.08
CA ALA A 100 2.41 -6.15 13.64
C ALA A 100 2.36 -7.38 12.71
N SER A 101 2.24 -7.19 11.39
CA SER A 101 2.24 -8.30 10.43
C SER A 101 3.60 -8.99 10.35
N HIS A 102 4.70 -8.25 10.47
CA HIS A 102 6.05 -8.84 10.57
C HIS A 102 6.22 -9.67 11.85
N ASP A 103 5.77 -9.17 13.00
CA ASP A 103 5.83 -9.90 14.27
C ASP A 103 4.99 -11.18 14.22
N GLU A 104 3.79 -11.13 13.63
CA GLU A 104 2.94 -12.29 13.43
C GLU A 104 3.57 -13.30 12.47
N ALA A 105 4.13 -12.85 11.34
CA ALA A 105 4.83 -13.72 10.40
C ALA A 105 6.02 -14.42 11.05
N ALA A 106 6.80 -13.72 11.87
CA ALA A 106 7.90 -14.30 12.63
C ALA A 106 7.43 -15.36 13.64
N ALA A 107 6.30 -15.12 14.31
CA ALA A 107 5.70 -16.09 15.22
C ALA A 107 5.21 -17.35 14.49
N ILE A 108 4.54 -17.19 13.35
CA ILE A 108 4.08 -18.29 12.50
C ILE A 108 5.26 -19.13 12.02
N LEU A 109 6.33 -18.49 11.53
CA LEU A 109 7.54 -19.19 11.07
C LEU A 109 8.22 -19.96 12.19
N SER A 110 8.34 -19.34 13.37
CA SER A 110 8.94 -20.00 14.54
C SER A 110 8.14 -21.24 14.96
N GLU A 111 6.81 -21.15 14.93
CA GLU A 111 5.94 -22.28 15.25
C GLU A 111 5.99 -23.38 14.17
N ALA A 112 6.05 -23.00 12.89
CA ALA A 112 6.22 -23.95 11.79
C ALA A 112 7.54 -24.72 11.92
N LEU A 113 8.64 -24.04 12.24
CA LEU A 113 9.94 -24.66 12.48
C LEU A 113 9.90 -25.61 13.69
N ARG A 114 9.22 -25.21 14.77
CA ARG A 114 9.04 -26.09 15.95
C ARG A 114 8.31 -27.37 15.58
N LEU A 115 7.18 -27.27 14.87
CA LEU A 115 6.40 -28.42 14.43
C LEU A 115 7.16 -29.32 13.45
N ALA A 116 7.94 -28.72 12.53
CA ALA A 116 8.77 -29.47 11.59
C ALA A 116 9.85 -30.29 12.34
N ASN A 117 10.50 -29.68 13.34
CA ASN A 117 11.49 -30.39 14.17
C ASN A 117 10.84 -31.53 14.97
N GLU A 118 9.67 -31.31 15.55
CA GLU A 118 8.94 -32.37 16.28
C GLU A 118 8.56 -33.54 15.37
N ALA A 119 8.13 -33.27 14.14
CA ALA A 119 7.83 -34.30 13.16
C ALA A 119 9.10 -35.07 12.73
N ALA A 120 10.21 -34.37 12.53
CA ALA A 120 11.49 -34.99 12.20
C ALA A 120 11.99 -35.93 13.31
N ASP A 121 11.88 -35.52 14.57
CA ASP A 121 12.23 -36.35 15.73
C ASP A 121 11.34 -37.59 15.83
N GLU A 122 10.04 -37.46 15.54
CA GLU A 122 9.09 -38.57 15.52
C GLU A 122 9.42 -39.59 14.42
N VAL A 123 9.70 -39.11 13.20
CA VAL A 123 10.11 -39.96 12.07
C VAL A 123 11.44 -40.66 12.37
N ALA A 124 12.41 -39.97 12.97
CA ALA A 124 13.68 -40.58 13.38
C ALA A 124 13.47 -41.71 14.40
N ALA A 125 12.56 -41.52 15.36
CA ALA A 125 12.23 -42.54 16.35
C ALA A 125 11.52 -43.76 15.71
N ASP A 126 10.62 -43.54 14.76
CA ASP A 126 9.93 -44.63 14.05
C ASP A 126 10.89 -45.38 13.10
N LYS A 127 11.79 -44.68 12.40
CA LYS A 127 12.88 -45.30 11.61
C LYS A 127 13.74 -46.21 12.50
N ALA A 128 14.12 -45.75 13.70
CA ALA A 128 14.91 -46.56 14.63
C ALA A 128 14.18 -47.84 15.06
N LYS A 129 12.85 -47.78 15.31
CA LYS A 129 12.05 -48.98 15.62
C LYS A 129 12.00 -49.95 14.44
N LEU A 130 11.80 -49.46 13.22
CA LEU A 130 11.74 -50.28 12.02
C LEU A 130 13.07 -50.99 11.78
N VAL A 131 14.19 -50.28 11.94
CA VAL A 131 15.54 -50.87 11.85
C VAL A 131 15.74 -51.97 12.91
N MET A 132 15.25 -51.80 14.13
CA MET A 132 15.29 -52.86 15.15
C MET A 132 14.45 -54.08 14.77
N GLN A 133 13.25 -53.86 14.22
CA GLN A 133 12.37 -54.94 13.77
C GLN A 133 12.98 -55.71 12.58
N TYR A 134 13.48 -54.99 11.58
CA TYR A 134 14.20 -55.56 10.44
C TYR A 134 15.37 -56.42 10.92
N ASN A 135 16.21 -55.91 11.82
CA ASN A 135 17.34 -56.68 12.37
C ASN A 135 16.90 -57.96 13.12
N ARG A 136 15.77 -57.92 13.83
CA ARG A 136 15.21 -59.13 14.47
C ARG A 136 14.74 -60.15 13.44
N VAL A 137 13.99 -59.71 12.43
CA VAL A 137 13.53 -60.58 11.34
C VAL A 137 14.71 -61.18 10.61
N ARG A 138 15.69 -60.36 10.21
CA ARG A 138 16.94 -60.81 9.57
C ARG A 138 17.67 -61.86 10.40
N THR A 139 17.79 -61.66 11.71
CA THR A 139 18.41 -62.64 12.62
C THR A 139 17.63 -63.95 12.66
N ALA A 140 16.30 -63.89 12.78
CA ALA A 140 15.43 -65.06 12.78
C ALA A 140 15.48 -65.82 11.44
N THR A 141 15.50 -65.11 10.31
CA THR A 141 15.67 -65.67 8.97
C THR A 141 17.01 -66.37 8.83
N ASN A 142 18.11 -65.76 9.29
CA ASN A 142 19.43 -66.37 9.28
C ASN A 142 19.50 -67.64 10.15
N ASP A 143 18.85 -67.65 11.32
CA ASP A 143 18.76 -68.83 12.17
C ASP A 143 17.92 -69.94 11.50
N LEU A 144 16.82 -69.58 10.84
CA LEU A 144 16.02 -70.53 10.07
C LEU A 144 16.81 -71.11 8.90
N TYR A 145 17.54 -70.27 8.16
CA TYR A 145 18.42 -70.68 7.07
C TYR A 145 19.49 -71.66 7.56
N ARG A 146 20.15 -71.37 8.69
CA ARG A 146 21.11 -72.29 9.30
C ARG A 146 20.47 -73.62 9.74
N ARG A 147 19.25 -73.58 10.29
CA ARG A 147 18.50 -74.81 10.64
C ARG A 147 18.13 -75.62 9.40
N LEU A 148 17.70 -74.96 8.33
CA LEU A 148 17.42 -75.59 7.05
C LEU A 148 18.69 -76.16 6.42
N GLN A 149 19.83 -75.45 6.45
CA GLN A 149 21.12 -76.00 6.02
C GLN A 149 21.57 -77.18 6.88
N ALA A 150 21.29 -77.20 8.18
CA ALA A 150 21.58 -78.37 9.02
C ALA A 150 20.67 -79.57 8.69
N VAL A 151 19.44 -79.31 8.23
CA VAL A 151 18.49 -80.35 7.79
C VAL A 151 18.85 -80.85 6.38
N ALA A 152 19.13 -79.93 5.44
CA ALA A 152 19.56 -80.17 4.06
C ALA A 152 21.02 -80.60 3.94
N GLY A 153 21.84 -80.44 4.98
CA GLY A 153 23.12 -81.13 5.13
C GLY A 153 22.96 -82.66 5.15
N ASN A 154 21.72 -83.15 5.25
CA ASN A 154 21.33 -84.54 5.02
C ASN A 154 20.68 -84.80 3.64
N SER A 155 20.49 -83.81 2.76
CA SER A 155 20.02 -83.93 1.37
C SER A 155 20.70 -82.89 0.43
N LEU A 156 21.69 -83.35 -0.34
CA LEU A 156 22.57 -82.56 -1.19
C LEU A 156 21.87 -81.71 -2.29
N ASP A 157 20.61 -81.99 -2.62
CA ASP A 157 19.90 -81.36 -3.74
C ASP A 157 19.19 -80.03 -3.39
N ASP A 158 18.93 -79.74 -2.11
CA ASP A 158 18.18 -78.54 -1.68
C ASP A 158 19.06 -77.28 -1.53
N LEU A 159 20.38 -77.43 -1.53
CA LEU A 159 21.35 -76.34 -1.31
C LEU A 159 21.52 -75.40 -2.52
N ALA A 160 21.28 -75.88 -3.74
CA ALA A 160 21.47 -75.09 -4.97
C ALA A 160 20.36 -74.04 -5.17
N VAL A 161 19.14 -74.34 -4.72
CA VAL A 161 17.99 -73.42 -4.84
C VAL A 161 18.09 -72.26 -3.83
N LEU A 162 18.69 -72.50 -2.68
CA LEU A 162 18.85 -71.51 -1.60
C LEU A 162 19.96 -70.49 -1.86
N SER A 163 20.99 -70.84 -2.65
CA SER A 163 22.08 -69.90 -2.97
C SER A 163 21.63 -68.79 -3.93
N GLY A 164 20.65 -69.05 -4.80
CA GLY A 164 20.11 -68.05 -5.74
C GLY A 164 19.17 -67.00 -5.11
N LEU A 165 18.68 -67.25 -3.89
CA LEU A 165 17.83 -66.30 -3.15
C LEU A 165 18.63 -65.27 -2.33
N VAL A 166 19.90 -65.56 -2.02
CA VAL A 166 20.77 -64.68 -1.22
C VAL A 166 21.31 -63.51 -2.06
N GLU A 167 21.52 -63.69 -3.37
CA GLU A 167 21.99 -62.63 -4.27
C GLU A 167 20.95 -61.52 -4.52
N LEU A 168 19.68 -61.74 -4.17
CA LEU A 168 18.62 -60.72 -4.27
C LEU A 168 18.48 -59.83 -3.02
N GLU A 169 19.11 -60.18 -1.89
CA GLU A 169 19.04 -59.38 -0.65
C GLU A 169 20.13 -58.29 -0.56
N GLU A 170 21.28 -58.44 -1.23
CA GLU A 170 22.38 -57.46 -1.13
C GLU A 170 22.09 -56.14 -1.87
N GLY A 171 21.22 -56.14 -2.88
CA GLY A 171 20.89 -54.94 -3.66
C GLY A 171 19.88 -53.99 -3.03
N ALA A 172 19.11 -54.43 -2.01
CA ALA A 172 18.03 -53.62 -1.42
C ALA A 172 18.45 -52.84 -0.15
N ALA A 173 19.68 -53.05 0.33
CA ALA A 173 20.18 -52.45 1.56
C ALA A 173 21.02 -51.17 1.33
N GLU A 174 21.50 -50.92 0.10
CA GLU A 174 22.32 -49.74 -0.23
C GLU A 174 21.50 -48.45 -0.46
N ASP A 175 20.20 -48.53 -0.75
CA ASP A 175 19.39 -47.37 -1.12
C ASP A 175 18.77 -46.57 0.06
N LEU A 176 19.01 -46.96 1.32
CA LEU A 176 18.37 -46.33 2.50
C LEU A 176 19.24 -45.33 3.26
N ASP A 177 20.49 -45.12 2.83
CA ASP A 177 21.47 -44.26 3.51
C ASP A 177 21.57 -42.83 2.93
N GLU A 178 20.81 -42.52 1.87
CA GLU A 178 20.85 -41.21 1.21
C GLU A 178 19.56 -40.41 1.42
N VAL A 179 19.24 -40.08 2.68
CA VAL A 179 18.25 -39.04 2.99
C VAL A 179 18.98 -37.84 3.55
N GLN A 180 19.35 -36.90 2.68
CA GLN A 180 19.89 -35.61 3.08
C GLN A 180 18.79 -34.77 3.71
N ILE A 181 18.98 -34.39 4.98
CA ILE A 181 18.11 -33.46 5.68
C ILE A 181 18.52 -32.04 5.22
N PRO A 182 17.60 -31.23 4.66
CA PRO A 182 17.90 -29.85 4.30
C PRO A 182 18.33 -29.08 5.55
N ALA A 183 19.53 -28.50 5.49
CA ALA A 183 20.18 -27.86 6.63
C ALA A 183 19.89 -26.34 6.71
N SER A 184 19.13 -25.79 5.77
CA SER A 184 18.87 -24.35 5.69
C SER A 184 17.47 -23.99 5.20
N LEU A 185 17.09 -22.73 5.45
CA LEU A 185 15.76 -22.16 5.17
C LEU A 185 15.46 -22.02 3.67
N ASP A 186 16.47 -21.99 2.81
CA ASP A 186 16.32 -21.90 1.35
C ASP A 186 16.00 -23.27 0.72
N ASP A 187 16.51 -24.37 1.28
CA ASP A 187 16.34 -25.73 0.74
C ASP A 187 14.89 -26.25 0.83
N VAL A 188 14.06 -25.64 1.69
CA VAL A 188 12.64 -26.00 1.87
C VAL A 188 11.75 -25.42 0.76
N ALA A 189 12.20 -24.35 0.10
CA ALA A 189 11.44 -23.72 -0.99
C ALA A 189 11.50 -24.52 -2.31
N ASP A 190 12.59 -25.25 -2.54
CA ASP A 190 12.78 -26.03 -3.77
C ASP A 190 12.01 -27.37 -3.77
N LEU A 191 11.67 -27.91 -2.59
CA LEU A 191 10.92 -29.18 -2.47
C LEU A 191 9.41 -29.05 -2.74
N THR A 192 8.87 -27.83 -2.90
CA THR A 192 7.42 -27.64 -3.13
C THR A 192 6.97 -27.81 -4.58
N ASP A 193 7.88 -27.80 -5.55
CA ASP A 193 7.52 -27.89 -6.97
C ASP A 193 7.52 -29.32 -7.54
N GLU A 194 7.99 -30.32 -6.78
CA GLU A 194 8.24 -31.68 -7.29
C GLU A 194 7.34 -32.78 -6.67
N ALA A 195 6.31 -32.38 -5.90
CA ALA A 195 5.44 -33.31 -5.15
C ALA A 195 4.02 -33.48 -5.75
N ASP A 196 3.86 -33.37 -7.07
CA ASP A 196 2.56 -33.50 -7.76
C ASP A 196 2.37 -34.82 -8.53
N ASP A 197 3.33 -35.75 -8.49
CA ASP A 197 3.19 -37.06 -9.15
C ASP A 197 2.64 -38.14 -8.19
N GLU A 198 1.41 -38.57 -8.47
CA GLU A 198 0.68 -39.64 -7.78
C GLU A 198 1.43 -40.98 -7.84
N VAL A 199 1.80 -41.50 -6.67
CA VAL A 199 2.28 -42.88 -6.50
C VAL A 199 1.31 -43.63 -5.60
N GLU A 200 0.39 -44.38 -6.20
CA GLU A 200 -0.45 -45.36 -5.49
C GLU A 200 0.43 -46.52 -5.01
N VAL A 201 0.62 -46.63 -3.69
CA VAL A 201 1.18 -47.82 -3.03
C VAL A 201 0.26 -48.23 -1.88
N GLU A 202 -0.14 -49.50 -1.89
CA GLU A 202 -0.97 -50.17 -0.89
C GLU A 202 -0.31 -50.21 0.51
N ASP A 203 -1.17 -50.09 1.53
CA ASP A 203 -0.90 -49.78 2.94
C ASP A 203 0.09 -50.69 3.69
N PRO A 204 1.09 -50.06 4.35
CA PRO A 204 1.32 -50.36 5.76
C PRO A 204 1.72 -49.09 6.55
N ASP A 205 0.75 -48.29 7.00
CA ASP A 205 0.71 -47.73 8.36
C ASP A 205 -0.38 -46.66 8.46
N SER A 206 -1.57 -47.10 8.89
CA SER A 206 -2.72 -46.21 9.11
C SER A 206 -2.45 -45.12 10.16
N ASP A 207 -1.46 -45.32 11.03
CA ASP A 207 -1.06 -44.35 12.05
C ASP A 207 -0.08 -43.30 11.50
N LEU A 208 0.82 -43.65 10.58
CA LEU A 208 1.64 -42.68 9.85
C LEU A 208 0.74 -41.83 8.96
N ARG A 209 -0.17 -42.42 8.18
CA ARG A 209 -1.14 -41.66 7.38
C ARG A 209 -1.97 -40.69 8.24
N ARG A 210 -2.47 -41.12 9.40
CA ARG A 210 -3.22 -40.24 10.31
C ARG A 210 -2.39 -39.08 10.85
N LYS A 211 -1.12 -39.30 11.17
CA LYS A 211 -0.20 -38.24 11.63
C LYS A 211 0.17 -37.30 10.49
N THR A 212 0.47 -37.82 9.29
CA THR A 212 0.74 -37.01 8.09
C THR A 212 -0.46 -36.12 7.76
N THR A 213 -1.68 -36.66 7.72
CA THR A 213 -2.90 -35.86 7.49
C THR A 213 -3.17 -34.83 8.59
N ARG A 214 -2.70 -35.07 9.83
CA ARG A 214 -2.78 -34.10 10.92
C ARG A 214 -1.80 -32.95 10.71
N TYR A 215 -0.54 -33.26 10.38
CA TYR A 215 0.49 -32.26 10.12
C TYR A 215 0.18 -31.46 8.86
N GLU A 216 -0.33 -32.09 7.79
CA GLU A 216 -0.82 -31.40 6.58
C GLU A 216 -1.94 -30.40 6.88
N ARG A 217 -2.88 -30.77 7.77
CA ARG A 217 -3.94 -29.84 8.22
C ARG A 217 -3.39 -28.68 9.02
N GLN A 218 -2.40 -28.92 9.88
CA GLN A 218 -1.74 -27.86 10.65
C GLN A 218 -0.92 -26.93 9.74
N LEU A 219 -0.20 -27.50 8.78
CA LEU A 219 0.57 -26.76 7.78
C LEU A 219 -0.34 -25.93 6.86
N GLY A 220 -1.47 -26.50 6.42
CA GLY A 220 -2.49 -25.79 5.64
C GLY A 220 -3.10 -24.61 6.39
N GLY A 221 -3.36 -24.77 7.69
CA GLY A 221 -3.82 -23.67 8.54
C GLY A 221 -2.79 -22.55 8.70
N LEU A 222 -1.50 -22.88 8.81
CA LEU A 222 -0.40 -21.91 8.87
C LEU A 222 -0.20 -21.20 7.52
N LYS A 223 -0.31 -21.92 6.40
CA LYS A 223 -0.24 -21.34 5.04
C LYS A 223 -1.37 -20.34 4.79
N GLN A 224 -2.60 -20.64 5.24
CA GLN A 224 -3.71 -19.70 5.11
C GLN A 224 -3.49 -18.44 5.93
N ARG A 225 -3.04 -18.57 7.19
CA ARG A 225 -2.72 -17.41 8.04
C ARG A 225 -1.58 -16.56 7.47
N LEU A 226 -0.56 -17.18 6.88
CA LEU A 226 0.54 -16.48 6.22
C LEU A 226 0.06 -15.72 4.95
N ARG A 227 -0.91 -16.27 4.22
CA ARG A 227 -1.55 -15.60 3.08
C ARG A 227 -2.37 -14.40 3.54
N ASP A 228 -3.21 -14.60 4.57
CA ASP A 228 -4.04 -13.54 5.13
C ASP A 228 -3.18 -12.38 5.68
N ALA A 229 -2.02 -12.67 6.28
CA ALA A 229 -1.05 -11.67 6.75
C ALA A 229 -0.26 -10.96 5.63
N LYS A 230 -0.26 -11.48 4.39
CA LYS A 230 0.35 -10.84 3.22
C LYS A 230 -0.63 -9.96 2.44
N GLU A 231 -1.93 -10.18 2.60
CA GLU A 231 -3.00 -9.50 1.85
C GLU A 231 -3.68 -8.36 2.65
N GLY A 232 -3.40 -8.23 3.95
CA GLY A 232 -3.84 -7.14 4.82
C GLY A 232 -2.74 -6.12 5.09
#